data_AF-A0A519DWK6-F1
#
_entry.id   AF-A0A519DWK6-F1
#
_cell.length_a   1.000
_cell.length_b   1.000
_cell.length_c   1.000
_cell.angle_alpha   90.00
_cell.angle_beta   90.00
_cell.angle_gamma   90.00
#
_symmetry.space_group_name_H-M   'P 1'
#
loop_
_entity.id
_entity.type
_entity.pdbx_description
1 polymer ?
#
loop_
_entity_poly.entity_id
_entity_poly.type
_entity_poly.pdbx_seq_one_letter_code
_entity_poly.pdbx_strand_id
1 'polypeptide(L)'
;MSPDAVWITGIGACSALGPDADSLALALAEGRSGITLQPGEPTRGVAPFAAAAVTLPLGQEMPPAQRNLHDRHSLMALHAAREAWTQSGLPATSATPERS
;
A
#
# COMPACT_ATOMS: atom_id res chain seq x y z
N MET A 1 0.42 -26.70 -25.15
CA MET A 1 1.30 -25.67 -24.57
C MET A 1 1.45 -25.98 -23.10
N SER A 2 2.68 -26.18 -22.62
CA SER A 2 2.94 -26.04 -21.18
C SER A 2 2.72 -24.57 -20.85
N PRO A 3 2.03 -24.20 -19.77
CA PRO A 3 1.95 -22.80 -19.38
C PRO A 3 3.37 -22.27 -19.18
N ASP A 4 3.66 -21.11 -19.76
CA ASP A 4 4.92 -20.40 -19.50
C ASP A 4 5.03 -20.11 -18.00
N ALA A 5 6.23 -20.25 -17.44
CA ALA A 5 6.46 -19.95 -16.03
C ALA A 5 6.33 -18.44 -15.78
N VAL A 6 5.44 -18.06 -14.87
CA VAL A 6 5.24 -16.67 -14.44
C VAL A 6 5.97 -16.45 -13.11
N TRP A 7 6.80 -15.40 -13.06
CA TRP A 7 7.61 -15.06 -11.90
C TRP A 7 7.12 -13.76 -11.25
N ILE A 8 7.23 -13.68 -9.92
CA ILE A 8 7.05 -12.44 -9.18
C ILE A 8 8.42 -11.75 -9.12
N THR A 9 8.54 -10.59 -9.78
CA THR A 9 9.80 -9.83 -9.85
C THR A 9 9.83 -8.63 -8.91
N GLY A 10 8.68 -8.23 -8.38
CA GLY A 10 8.56 -7.12 -7.43
C GLY A 10 7.33 -7.27 -6.54
N ILE A 11 7.47 -6.81 -5.31
CA ILE A 11 6.49 -6.81 -4.25
C ILE A 11 6.48 -5.41 -3.65
N GLY A 12 5.29 -4.92 -3.34
CA GLY A 12 5.12 -3.71 -2.57
C GLY A 12 3.94 -3.83 -1.64
N ALA A 13 3.99 -3.14 -0.52
CA ALA A 13 2.97 -3.22 0.51
C ALA A 13 2.67 -1.85 1.13
N CYS A 14 1.44 -1.71 1.60
CA CYS A 14 1.01 -0.56 2.39
C CYS A 14 0.03 -1.07 3.44
N SER A 15 0.44 -1.10 4.72
CA SER A 15 -0.34 -1.75 5.77
C SER A 15 -0.24 -1.02 7.11
N ALA A 16 -1.05 -1.45 8.08
CA ALA A 16 -0.96 -0.95 9.45
C ALA A 16 0.30 -1.46 10.18
N LEU A 17 0.96 -2.49 9.64
CA LEU A 17 2.18 -3.09 10.19
C LEU A 17 3.46 -2.44 9.66
N GLY A 18 3.37 -1.68 8.57
CA GLY A 18 4.52 -1.06 7.93
C GLY A 18 4.16 -0.35 6.62
N PRO A 19 4.96 0.66 6.24
CA PRO A 19 4.74 1.45 5.03
C PRO A 19 5.23 0.78 3.75
N ASP A 20 5.92 -0.35 3.85
CA ASP A 20 6.60 -1.06 2.76
C ASP A 20 6.64 -2.58 3.03
N ALA A 21 7.08 -3.36 2.03
CA ALA A 21 7.12 -4.81 2.07
C ALA A 21 8.09 -5.35 3.13
N ASP A 22 9.25 -4.72 3.30
CA ASP A 22 10.26 -5.13 4.29
C ASP A 22 9.75 -4.94 5.73
N SER A 23 9.15 -3.79 6.02
CA SER A 23 8.57 -3.50 7.33
C SER A 23 7.41 -4.45 7.65
N LEU A 24 6.57 -4.76 6.64
CA LEU A 24 5.50 -5.75 6.78
C LEU A 24 6.07 -7.15 7.07
N ALA A 25 7.09 -7.59 6.31
CA ALA A 25 7.72 -8.89 6.50
C ALA A 25 8.34 -9.02 7.90
N LEU A 26 9.05 -8.00 8.37
CA LEU A 26 9.61 -7.94 9.71
C LEU A 26 8.51 -8.03 10.78
N ALA A 27 7.45 -7.24 10.65
CA ALA A 27 6.34 -7.26 11.60
C ALA A 27 5.66 -8.63 11.69
N LEU A 28 5.49 -9.31 10.55
CA LEU A 28 4.94 -10.66 10.49
C LEU A 28 5.87 -11.68 11.15
N ALA A 29 7.17 -11.61 10.89
CA ALA A 29 8.17 -12.48 11.49
C ALA A 29 8.22 -12.32 13.03
N GLU A 30 7.98 -11.12 13.53
CA GLU A 30 7.93 -10.80 14.96
C GLU A 30 6.56 -11.08 15.61
N GLY A 31 5.54 -11.46 14.82
CA GLY A 31 4.17 -11.67 15.32
C GLY A 31 3.50 -10.40 15.85
N ARG A 32 3.87 -9.22 15.33
CA ARG A 32 3.27 -7.94 15.74
C ARG A 32 1.82 -7.81 15.24
N SER A 33 0.96 -7.23 16.07
CA SER A 33 -0.42 -6.87 15.70
C SER A 33 -0.50 -5.41 15.28
N GLY A 34 -1.21 -5.13 14.19
CA GLY A 34 -1.49 -3.76 13.72
C GLY A 34 -2.80 -3.19 14.29
N ILE A 35 -3.53 -3.97 15.09
CA ILE A 35 -4.81 -3.54 15.66
C ILE A 35 -4.56 -2.54 16.79
N THR A 36 -5.18 -1.38 16.67
CA THR A 36 -5.12 -0.31 17.66
C THR A 36 -6.53 0.19 18.00
N LEU A 37 -6.68 0.75 19.19
CA LEU A 37 -7.92 1.41 19.59
C LEU A 37 -8.13 2.66 18.74
N GLN A 38 -9.26 2.70 18.04
CA GLN A 38 -9.77 3.90 17.40
C GLN A 38 -10.73 4.59 18.38
N PRO A 39 -10.56 5.89 18.64
CA PRO A 39 -11.33 6.61 19.65
C PRO A 39 -12.83 6.75 19.30
N GLY A 40 -13.23 6.44 18.06
CA GLY A 40 -14.57 6.69 17.57
C GLY A 40 -14.80 8.18 17.29
N GLU A 41 -16.07 8.56 17.16
CA GLU A 41 -16.52 9.95 17.00
C GLU A 41 -17.91 10.10 17.67
N PRO A 42 -17.96 10.38 18.98
CA PRO A 42 -19.20 10.42 19.74
C PRO A 42 -20.21 11.43 19.21
N THR A 43 -19.77 12.57 18.65
CA THR A 43 -20.68 13.59 18.09
C THR A 43 -21.40 13.10 16.84
N ARG A 44 -20.87 12.05 16.18
CA ARG A 44 -21.48 11.35 15.04
C ARG A 44 -22.04 9.98 15.41
N GLY A 45 -22.14 9.67 16.71
CA GLY A 45 -22.67 8.39 17.21
C GLY A 45 -21.74 7.19 16.97
N VAL A 46 -20.44 7.41 16.72
CA VAL A 46 -19.47 6.33 16.52
C VAL A 46 -18.76 6.04 17.84
N ALA A 47 -18.99 4.86 18.40
CA ALA A 47 -18.30 4.39 19.60
C ALA A 47 -16.82 4.04 19.29
N PRO A 48 -15.93 4.00 20.29
CA PRO A 48 -14.58 3.46 20.12
C PRO A 48 -14.61 2.00 19.62
N PHE A 49 -13.64 1.63 18.77
CA PHE A 49 -13.55 0.30 18.17
C PHE A 49 -12.09 -0.10 17.90
N ALA A 50 -11.85 -1.38 17.64
CA ALA A 50 -10.52 -1.89 17.30
C ALA A 50 -10.36 -1.97 15.77
N ALA A 51 -9.28 -1.40 15.22
CA ALA A 51 -8.99 -1.50 13.79
C ALA A 51 -7.49 -1.40 13.47
N ALA A 52 -7.11 -1.93 12.32
CA ALA A 52 -5.77 -1.78 11.74
C ALA A 52 -5.76 -0.57 10.80
N ALA A 53 -5.65 0.63 11.37
CA ALA A 53 -5.59 1.85 10.58
C ALA A 53 -4.22 2.01 9.93
N VAL A 54 -4.19 2.13 8.60
CA VAL A 54 -3.00 2.64 7.89
C VAL A 54 -2.98 4.15 8.10
N THR A 55 -2.00 4.69 8.82
CA THR A 55 -1.89 6.13 9.13
C THR A 55 -0.84 6.85 8.28
N LEU A 56 -0.18 6.13 7.38
CA LEU A 56 0.81 6.66 6.44
C LEU A 56 0.22 7.85 5.65
N PRO A 57 0.96 8.98 5.52
CA PRO A 57 0.64 10.02 4.57
C PRO A 57 0.83 9.52 3.13
N LEU A 58 -0.25 9.52 2.34
CA LEU A 58 -0.23 9.01 0.96
C LEU A 58 -0.33 10.15 -0.05
N GLY A 59 0.26 9.95 -1.23
CA GLY A 59 0.15 10.88 -2.37
C GLY A 59 0.76 12.26 -2.13
N GLN A 60 1.70 12.41 -1.17
CA GLN A 60 2.28 13.72 -0.84
C GLN A 60 3.14 14.30 -1.98
N GLU A 61 3.68 13.43 -2.83
CA GLU A 61 4.44 13.81 -4.02
C GLU A 61 3.53 14.26 -5.19
N MET A 62 2.21 14.05 -5.08
CA MET A 62 1.26 14.43 -6.13
C MET A 62 0.76 15.88 -5.93
N PRO A 63 0.65 16.66 -7.02
CA PRO A 63 -0.12 17.90 -7.02
C PRO A 63 -1.51 17.71 -6.39
N PRO A 64 -2.01 18.65 -5.56
CA PRO A 64 -3.30 18.49 -4.88
C PRO A 64 -4.46 18.15 -5.82
N ALA A 65 -4.50 18.77 -6.99
CA ALA A 65 -5.52 18.51 -8.00
C ALA A 65 -5.52 17.05 -8.49
N GLN A 66 -4.34 16.43 -8.63
CA GLN A 66 -4.22 15.02 -9.03
C GLN A 66 -4.53 14.08 -7.88
N ARG A 67 -4.00 14.36 -6.68
CA ARG A 67 -4.27 13.56 -5.48
C ARG A 67 -5.76 13.46 -5.14
N ASN A 68 -6.51 14.55 -5.33
CA ASN A 68 -7.95 14.59 -5.06
C ASN A 68 -8.79 13.71 -6.01
N LEU A 69 -8.20 13.20 -7.11
CA LEU A 69 -8.86 12.25 -8.01
C LEU A 69 -8.81 10.81 -7.48
N HIS A 70 -8.02 10.55 -6.45
CA HIS A 70 -7.81 9.22 -5.89
C HIS A 70 -8.45 9.12 -4.51
N ASP A 71 -9.24 8.06 -4.29
CA ASP A 71 -9.65 7.69 -2.95
C ASP A 71 -8.46 7.14 -2.15
N ARG A 72 -8.64 6.96 -0.83
CA ARG A 72 -7.55 6.49 0.03
C ARG A 72 -7.01 5.12 -0.40
N HIS A 73 -7.86 4.20 -0.85
CA HIS A 73 -7.43 2.87 -1.28
C HIS A 73 -6.61 2.93 -2.57
N SER A 74 -7.01 3.77 -3.54
CA SER A 74 -6.22 4.01 -4.75
C SER A 74 -4.84 4.56 -4.42
N LEU A 75 -4.76 5.50 -3.48
CA LEU A 75 -3.46 6.03 -3.05
C LEU A 75 -2.59 4.96 -2.35
N MET A 76 -3.18 4.06 -1.57
CA MET A 76 -2.46 2.91 -1.00
C MET A 76 -1.96 1.96 -2.08
N ALA A 77 -2.82 1.65 -3.06
CA ALA A 77 -2.47 0.78 -4.17
C ALA A 77 -1.34 1.39 -5.03
N LEU A 78 -1.39 2.69 -5.32
CA LEU A 78 -0.33 3.39 -6.04
C LEU A 78 0.99 3.42 -5.26
N HIS A 79 0.93 3.57 -3.94
CA HIS A 79 2.12 3.50 -3.10
C HIS A 79 2.79 2.12 -3.17
N ALA A 80 2.00 1.05 -2.98
CA ALA A 80 2.48 -0.32 -3.07
C ALA A 80 2.96 -0.68 -4.50
N ALA A 81 2.24 -0.23 -5.54
CA ALA A 81 2.62 -0.46 -6.92
C ALA A 81 3.95 0.22 -7.27
N ARG A 82 4.19 1.44 -6.78
CA ARG A 82 5.47 2.15 -6.97
C ARG A 82 6.64 1.39 -6.33
N GLU A 83 6.44 0.85 -5.14
CA GLU A 83 7.44 0.01 -4.48
C GLU A 83 7.73 -1.26 -5.29
N ALA A 84 6.68 -2.00 -5.70
CA ALA A 84 6.83 -3.20 -6.51
C ALA A 84 7.53 -2.93 -7.86
N TRP A 85 7.18 -1.83 -8.52
CA TRP A 85 7.78 -1.39 -9.78
C TRP A 85 9.25 -1.04 -9.62
N THR A 86 9.61 -0.41 -8.50
CA THR A 86 11.01 -0.08 -8.19
C THR A 86 11.80 -1.35 -7.90
N GLN A 87 11.24 -2.26 -7.10
CA GLN A 87 11.90 -3.52 -6.73
C GLN A 87 12.14 -4.43 -7.94
N SER A 88 11.23 -4.44 -8.93
CA SER A 88 11.38 -5.24 -10.14
C SER A 88 12.47 -4.74 -11.10
N GLY A 89 13.04 -3.56 -10.87
CA GLY A 89 14.06 -2.98 -11.72
C GLY A 89 13.53 -2.52 -13.09
N LEU A 90 12.22 -2.36 -13.23
CA LEU A 90 11.60 -1.85 -14.45
C LEU A 90 11.99 -0.37 -14.68
N PRO A 91 12.04 0.09 -15.93
CA PRO A 91 12.30 1.51 -16.22
C PRO A 91 11.19 2.40 -15.65
N ALA A 92 11.53 3.65 -15.33
CA ALA A 92 10.58 4.61 -14.75
C ALA A 92 9.31 4.83 -15.59
N THR A 93 9.40 4.62 -16.90
CA THR A 93 8.27 4.60 -17.83
C THR A 93 8.42 3.42 -18.79
N SER A 94 7.31 2.77 -19.14
CA SER A 94 7.25 1.77 -20.20
C SER A 94 6.27 2.23 -21.28
N ALA A 95 6.67 2.09 -22.54
CA ALA A 95 5.83 2.42 -23.69
C ALA A 95 4.69 1.41 -23.90
N THR A 96 4.85 0.19 -23.39
CA THR A 96 3.84 -0.88 -23.41
C THR A 96 3.81 -1.57 -22.05
N PRO A 97 3.19 -0.94 -21.03
CA PRO A 97 3.16 -1.45 -19.66
C PRO A 97 2.54 -2.85 -19.56
N GLU A 98 1.64 -3.21 -20.48
CA GLU A 98 1.05 -4.54 -20.60
C GLU A 98 1.97 -5.62 -21.21
N ARG A 99 3.14 -5.22 -21.73
CA ARG A 99 4.13 -6.09 -22.39
C ARG A 99 5.57 -5.80 -21.95
N SER A 100 5.75 -5.31 -20.72
CA SER A 100 7.07 -4.97 -20.14
C SER A 100 7.72 -6.16 -19.47
#